data_AF-A0A813GKH0-F1
#
_entry.id   AF-A0A813GKH0-F1
#
_cell.length_a   1.000
_cell.length_b   1.000
_cell.length_c   1.000
_cell.angle_alpha   90.00
_cell.angle_beta   90.00
_cell.angle_gamma   90.00
#
_symmetry.space_group_name_H-M   'P 1'
#
loop_
_entity.id
_entity.type
_entity.pdbx_description
1 polymer ?
#
loop_
_entity_poly.entity_id
_entity_poly.type
_entity_poly.pdbx_seq_one_letter_code
_entity_poly.pdbx_strand_id
1 'polypeptide(L)'
;MDNGREVKEVPPDVAAMCESIELTPRLTGQHHRSADDEMTIKCAFRRNCQFLDNDNYQDWLKNLRDQEVRTWLTHCQEYLHMRFYFDSGLGEFDTLDGNIPQEWLALGPLRKRTWPSSGSRWNAHMPVQAGQRRLH
;
A
#
# COMPACT_ATOMS: atom_id res chain seq x y z
N MET A 1 22.49 -5.70 -20.29
CA MET A 1 21.89 -6.99 -20.67
C MET A 1 21.94 -7.85 -19.44
N ASP A 2 20.78 -8.10 -18.83
CA ASP A 2 20.69 -8.90 -17.61
C ASP A 2 20.64 -10.37 -18.00
N ASN A 3 21.53 -11.20 -17.45
CA ASN A 3 21.90 -12.53 -17.95
C ASN A 3 20.86 -13.64 -17.66
N GLY A 4 19.56 -13.36 -17.83
CA GLY A 4 18.50 -14.39 -17.78
C GLY A 4 18.45 -15.22 -16.49
N ARG A 5 19.12 -14.78 -15.41
CA ARG A 5 19.01 -15.44 -14.10
C ARG A 5 17.73 -14.96 -13.46
N GLU A 6 16.80 -15.90 -13.31
CA GLU A 6 15.60 -15.72 -12.52
C GLU A 6 16.01 -15.43 -11.06
N VAL A 7 16.08 -14.16 -10.70
CA VAL A 7 16.35 -13.73 -9.32
C VAL A 7 15.10 -14.08 -8.50
N LYS A 8 15.18 -15.21 -7.80
CA LYS A 8 14.09 -15.72 -6.94
C LYS A 8 14.03 -15.05 -5.57
N GLU A 9 15.05 -14.29 -5.22
CA GLU A 9 15.27 -13.81 -3.85
C GLU A 9 15.52 -12.31 -3.83
N VAL A 10 15.03 -11.65 -2.79
CA VAL A 10 15.28 -10.23 -2.57
C VAL A 10 16.74 -10.04 -2.16
N PRO A 11 17.45 -9.03 -2.70
CA PRO A 11 18.81 -8.71 -2.27
C PRO A 11 18.96 -8.62 -0.74
N PRO A 12 20.05 -9.15 -0.13
CA PRO A 12 20.17 -9.23 1.33
C PRO A 12 20.12 -7.87 2.05
N ASP A 13 20.65 -6.83 1.41
CA ASP A 13 20.61 -5.45 1.90
C ASP A 13 19.18 -4.91 1.96
N VAL A 14 18.38 -5.13 0.90
CA VAL A 14 16.95 -4.78 0.90
C VAL A 14 16.19 -5.61 1.94
N ALA A 15 16.48 -6.90 2.06
CA ALA A 15 15.87 -7.75 3.07
C ALA A 15 16.17 -7.30 4.51
N ALA A 16 17.37 -6.78 4.77
CA ALA A 16 17.75 -6.22 6.06
C ALA A 16 17.04 -4.88 6.37
N MET A 17 16.57 -4.16 5.35
CA MET A 17 15.84 -2.90 5.50
C MET A 17 14.33 -3.10 5.76
N CYS A 18 13.78 -4.29 5.48
CA CYS A 18 12.35 -4.56 5.60
C CYS A 18 12.03 -5.38 6.85
N GLU A 19 10.96 -5.03 7.57
CA GLU A 19 10.44 -5.88 8.67
C GLU A 19 9.91 -7.22 8.14
N SER A 20 9.25 -7.18 6.98
CA SER A 20 8.70 -8.37 6.31
C SER A 20 8.74 -8.19 4.80
N ILE A 21 8.88 -9.31 4.08
CA ILE A 21 8.82 -9.38 2.62
C ILE A 21 7.77 -10.42 2.26
N GLU A 22 6.84 -10.03 1.39
CA GLU A 22 5.88 -10.93 0.76
C GLU A 22 6.15 -10.94 -0.74
N LEU A 23 6.41 -12.12 -1.31
CA LEU A 23 6.64 -12.26 -2.75
C LEU A 23 5.33 -12.63 -3.45
N THR A 24 4.91 -11.85 -4.43
CA THR A 24 3.80 -12.23 -5.30
C THR A 24 4.29 -13.34 -6.26
N PRO A 25 3.59 -14.49 -6.31
CA PRO A 25 3.94 -15.56 -7.23
C PRO A 25 3.95 -15.07 -8.68
N ARG A 26 5.04 -15.34 -9.42
CA ARG A 26 5.12 -15.02 -10.85
C ARG A 26 4.19 -15.95 -11.64
N LEU A 27 2.97 -15.50 -11.91
CA LEU A 27 2.00 -16.24 -12.73
C LEU A 27 2.40 -16.25 -14.21
N THR A 28 3.16 -17.24 -14.66
CA THR A 28 3.62 -17.35 -16.06
C THR A 28 2.49 -17.09 -17.06
N GLY A 29 2.48 -15.93 -17.75
CA GLY A 29 1.43 -15.56 -18.70
C GLY A 29 1.25 -14.05 -18.90
N GLN A 30 0.27 -13.62 -19.70
CA GLN A 30 0.04 -12.18 -19.98
C GLN A 30 -0.52 -11.38 -18.78
N HIS A 31 -0.89 -12.04 -17.68
CA HIS A 31 -1.62 -11.42 -16.55
C HIS A 31 -0.73 -11.07 -15.33
N HIS A 32 0.60 -11.06 -15.48
CA HIS A 32 1.52 -10.80 -14.36
C HIS A 32 1.24 -9.46 -13.65
N ARG A 33 1.06 -8.37 -14.40
CA ARG A 33 0.83 -7.04 -13.82
C ARG A 33 -0.39 -6.99 -12.90
N SER A 34 -1.44 -7.73 -13.25
CA SER A 34 -2.67 -7.74 -12.47
C SER A 34 -2.52 -8.43 -11.10
N ALA A 35 -1.63 -9.41 -10.97
CA ALA A 35 -1.45 -10.11 -9.71
C ALA A 35 -0.72 -9.25 -8.67
N ASP A 36 0.28 -8.48 -9.12
CA ASP A 36 1.09 -7.62 -8.26
C ASP A 36 0.24 -6.47 -7.69
N ASP A 37 -0.56 -5.81 -8.53
CA ASP A 37 -1.47 -4.74 -8.11
C ASP A 37 -2.49 -5.21 -7.06
N GLU A 38 -3.15 -6.35 -7.31
CA GLU A 38 -4.17 -6.89 -6.41
C GLU A 38 -3.56 -7.22 -5.04
N MET A 39 -2.35 -7.77 -5.03
CA MET A 39 -1.61 -8.05 -3.80
C MET A 39 -1.25 -6.77 -3.06
N THR A 40 -0.72 -5.75 -3.75
CA THR A 40 -0.41 -4.44 -3.15
C THR A 40 -1.64 -3.83 -2.48
N ILE A 41 -2.76 -3.73 -3.21
CA ILE A 41 -4.03 -3.19 -2.70
C ILE A 41 -4.50 -3.96 -1.47
N LYS A 42 -4.52 -5.30 -1.52
CA LYS A 42 -5.00 -6.12 -0.40
C LYS A 42 -4.06 -6.10 0.80
N CYS A 43 -2.75 -5.98 0.58
CA CYS A 43 -1.77 -5.85 1.67
C CYS A 43 -1.95 -4.52 2.39
N ALA A 44 -2.06 -3.42 1.64
CA ALA A 44 -2.30 -2.09 2.20
C ALA A 44 -3.61 -2.02 2.97
N PHE A 45 -4.69 -2.60 2.43
CA PHE A 45 -5.98 -2.71 3.11
C PHE A 45 -5.87 -3.49 4.43
N ARG A 46 -5.31 -4.70 4.40
CA ARG A 46 -5.19 -5.57 5.59
C ARG A 46 -4.33 -4.96 6.70
N ARG A 47 -3.31 -4.19 6.32
CA ARG A 47 -2.37 -3.54 7.25
C ARG A 47 -2.75 -2.11 7.60
N ASN A 48 -3.77 -1.55 6.94
CA ASN A 48 -4.21 -0.16 7.05
C ASN A 48 -3.03 0.83 6.94
N CYS A 49 -2.24 0.70 5.88
CA CYS A 49 -1.03 1.49 5.67
C CYS A 49 -1.03 2.24 4.33
N GLN A 50 -0.09 3.17 4.17
CA GLN A 50 0.22 3.79 2.89
C GLN A 50 0.87 2.75 1.96
N PHE A 51 0.73 2.98 0.65
CA PHE A 51 1.35 2.15 -0.38
C PHE A 51 1.98 3.04 -1.44
N LEU A 52 3.13 2.61 -1.94
CA LEU A 52 3.99 3.37 -2.85
C LEU A 52 3.97 2.71 -4.23
N ASP A 53 3.36 3.37 -5.21
CA ASP A 53 3.27 2.89 -6.59
C ASP A 53 3.08 4.08 -7.55
N ASN A 54 3.22 3.85 -8.86
CA ASN A 54 2.92 4.83 -9.90
C ASN A 54 1.65 4.50 -10.70
N ASP A 55 1.03 3.34 -10.47
CA ASP A 55 -0.26 3.00 -11.06
C ASP A 55 -1.40 3.93 -10.58
N ASN A 56 -2.46 4.07 -11.35
CA ASN A 56 -3.65 4.83 -10.98
C ASN A 56 -4.83 3.93 -10.56
N TYR A 57 -4.71 2.62 -10.71
CA TYR A 57 -5.68 1.59 -10.31
C TYR A 57 -7.10 1.80 -10.87
N GLN A 58 -7.28 2.54 -11.96
CA GLN A 58 -8.60 2.87 -12.51
C GLN A 58 -9.43 1.64 -12.89
N ASP A 59 -8.78 0.60 -13.40
CA ASP A 59 -9.45 -0.66 -13.75
C ASP A 59 -9.81 -1.48 -12.51
N TRP A 60 -9.02 -1.39 -11.44
CA TRP A 60 -9.29 -2.05 -10.17
C TRP A 60 -10.50 -1.44 -9.44
N LEU A 61 -10.66 -0.11 -9.49
CA LEU A 61 -11.84 0.54 -8.95
C LEU A 61 -13.15 0.01 -9.56
N LYS A 62 -13.12 -0.49 -10.79
CA LYS A 62 -14.29 -1.06 -11.49
C LYS A 62 -14.40 -2.57 -11.26
N ASN A 63 -13.29 -3.28 -11.37
CA ASN A 63 -13.27 -4.74 -11.53
C ASN A 63 -12.87 -5.53 -10.27
N LEU A 64 -12.43 -4.86 -9.19
CA LEU A 64 -12.05 -5.55 -7.97
C LEU A 64 -13.27 -6.26 -7.37
N ARG A 65 -13.15 -7.59 -7.20
CA ARG A 65 -14.25 -8.47 -6.78
C ARG A 65 -14.63 -8.29 -5.32
N ASP A 66 -13.65 -7.97 -4.49
CA ASP A 66 -13.86 -7.73 -3.07
C ASP A 66 -14.45 -6.33 -2.87
N GLN A 67 -15.72 -6.29 -2.45
CA GLN A 67 -16.46 -5.05 -2.30
C GLN A 67 -15.89 -4.16 -1.19
N GLU A 68 -15.40 -4.74 -0.10
CA GLU A 68 -14.89 -3.97 1.04
C GLU A 68 -13.59 -3.30 0.66
N VAL A 69 -12.66 -4.06 0.06
CA VAL A 69 -11.39 -3.54 -0.44
C VAL A 69 -11.63 -2.49 -1.52
N ARG A 70 -12.61 -2.69 -2.42
CA ARG A 70 -12.95 -1.74 -3.47
C ARG A 70 -13.47 -0.42 -2.92
N THR A 71 -14.37 -0.50 -1.94
CA THR A 71 -14.90 0.68 -1.26
C THR A 71 -13.79 1.42 -0.51
N TRP A 72 -12.91 0.70 0.19
CA TRP A 72 -11.73 1.29 0.82
C TRP A 72 -10.83 2.00 -0.19
N LEU A 73 -10.47 1.33 -1.29
CA LEU A 73 -9.59 1.90 -2.31
C LEU A 73 -10.21 3.18 -2.91
N THR A 74 -11.51 3.15 -3.22
CA THR A 74 -12.23 4.30 -3.79
C THR A 74 -12.18 5.53 -2.88
N HIS A 75 -12.22 5.36 -1.57
CA HIS A 75 -12.29 6.46 -0.61
C HIS A 75 -10.92 6.87 -0.04
N CYS A 76 -9.96 5.95 0.00
CA CYS A 76 -8.70 6.14 0.69
C CYS A 76 -7.50 6.29 -0.25
N GLN A 77 -7.61 5.90 -1.53
CA GLN A 77 -6.48 5.91 -2.47
C GLN A 77 -5.82 7.29 -2.56
N GLU A 78 -6.57 8.38 -2.65
CA GLU A 78 -6.00 9.75 -2.72
C GLU A 78 -5.11 10.10 -1.52
N TYR A 79 -5.36 9.49 -0.36
CA TYR A 79 -4.67 9.81 0.89
C TYR A 79 -3.57 8.81 1.27
N LEU A 80 -3.67 7.58 0.79
CA LEU A 80 -2.76 6.49 1.16
C LEU A 80 -1.76 6.14 0.05
N HIS A 81 -2.02 6.60 -1.18
CA HIS A 81 -1.18 6.32 -2.33
C HIS A 81 -0.05 7.35 -2.44
N MET A 82 1.16 6.89 -2.21
CA MET A 82 2.40 7.64 -2.44
C MET A 82 2.89 7.36 -3.86
N ARG A 83 3.38 8.38 -4.57
CA ARG A 83 3.97 8.23 -5.91
C ARG A 83 5.47 8.44 -5.82
N PHE A 84 6.21 7.92 -6.79
CA PHE A 84 7.67 8.08 -6.80
C PHE A 84 8.21 8.47 -8.17
N TYR A 85 9.35 9.14 -8.14
CA TYR A 85 10.22 9.37 -9.28
C TYR A 85 11.54 8.64 -9.04
N PHE A 86 12.05 7.97 -10.07
CA PHE A 86 13.35 7.33 -10.03
C PHE A 86 14.17 7.76 -11.24
N ASP A 87 15.25 8.48 -11.00
CA ASP A 87 16.21 8.86 -12.03
C ASP A 87 17.22 7.74 -12.21
N SER A 88 17.06 6.95 -13.28
CA SER A 88 18.00 5.86 -13.57
C SER A 88 19.40 6.31 -13.98
N GLY A 89 19.57 7.58 -14.39
CA GLY A 89 20.87 8.14 -14.78
C GLY A 89 21.72 8.55 -13.59
N LEU A 90 21.08 9.07 -12.54
CA LEU A 90 21.73 9.49 -11.29
C LEU A 90 21.63 8.43 -10.18
N GLY A 91 20.70 7.49 -10.30
CA GLY A 91 20.36 6.54 -9.23
C GLY A 91 19.60 7.19 -8.07
N GLU A 92 18.94 8.32 -8.33
CA GLU A 92 18.19 9.07 -7.32
C GLU A 92 16.74 8.60 -7.26
N PHE A 93 16.21 8.49 -6.05
CA PHE A 93 14.84 8.10 -5.76
C PHE A 93 14.19 9.18 -4.90
N ASP A 94 13.06 9.70 -5.36
CA ASP A 94 12.27 10.69 -4.64
C ASP A 94 10.81 10.26 -4.57
N THR A 95 10.19 10.50 -3.42
CA THR A 95 8.74 10.44 -3.30
C THR A 95 8.12 11.74 -3.80
N LEU A 96 7.06 11.65 -4.59
CA LEU A 96 6.31 12.79 -5.13
C LEU A 96 5.22 13.27 -4.15
N ASP A 97 5.37 12.94 -2.88
CA ASP A 97 4.39 13.19 -1.84
C ASP A 97 4.44 14.68 -1.48
N GLY A 98 3.32 15.37 -1.69
CA GLY A 98 3.24 16.82 -1.43
C GLY A 98 1.83 17.40 -1.33
N ASN A 99 0.78 16.58 -1.47
CA ASN A 99 -0.61 17.05 -1.40
C ASN A 99 -1.34 16.62 -0.13
N ILE A 100 -0.67 16.05 0.88
CA ILE A 100 -1.29 15.92 2.20
C ILE A 100 -1.33 17.34 2.78
N PRO A 101 -2.51 17.94 3.01
CA PRO A 101 -2.58 19.27 3.61
C PRO A 101 -1.78 19.26 4.92
N GLN A 102 -0.97 20.28 5.15
CA GLN A 102 -0.14 20.39 6.35
C GLN A 102 -0.97 20.29 7.65
N GLU A 103 -2.28 20.57 7.56
CA GLU A 103 -3.29 20.37 8.60
C GLU A 103 -3.50 18.91 9.04
N TRP A 104 -3.11 17.94 8.21
CA TRP A 104 -3.26 16.51 8.43
C TRP A 104 -1.94 15.85 8.87
N LEU A 105 -0.82 16.55 8.66
CA LEU A 105 0.44 16.21 9.31
C LEU A 105 0.28 16.54 10.79
N ALA A 106 0.19 15.51 11.63
CA ALA A 106 -0.02 15.64 13.06
C ALA A 106 1.19 16.29 13.75
N LEU A 107 1.27 17.62 13.70
CA LEU A 107 2.16 18.45 14.52
C LEU A 107 1.31 19.29 15.49
N GLY A 108 0.70 18.63 16.48
CA GLY A 108 0.04 19.32 17.58
C GLY A 108 -0.95 18.47 18.39
N PRO A 109 -1.23 18.84 19.65
CA PRO A 109 -2.15 18.09 20.51
C PRO A 109 -3.55 18.08 19.89
N LEU A 110 -4.09 16.86 19.75
CA LEU A 110 -5.40 16.54 19.20
C LEU A 110 -6.49 17.56 19.58
N ARG A 111 -6.77 18.50 18.68
CA ARG A 111 -8.05 19.20 18.70
C ARG A 111 -9.11 18.21 18.23
N LYS A 112 -9.97 17.78 19.16
CA LYS A 112 -11.17 16.98 18.89
C LYS A 112 -12.00 17.69 17.80
N ARG A 113 -11.86 17.27 16.55
CA ARG A 113 -12.76 17.66 15.47
C ARG A 113 -13.78 16.54 15.27
N THR A 114 -15.04 16.92 15.36
CA THR A 114 -16.21 16.10 15.07
C THR A 114 -16.30 15.87 13.57
N TRP A 115 -16.35 14.60 13.17
CA TRP A 115 -16.67 14.17 11.81
C TRP A 115 -18.01 14.77 11.34
N PRO A 116 -18.17 15.14 10.07
CA PRO A 116 -19.48 15.47 9.53
C PRO A 116 -20.38 14.24 9.63
N SER A 117 -21.41 14.35 10.46
CA SER A 117 -22.39 13.31 10.71
C SER A 117 -23.34 13.18 9.52
N SER A 118 -22.94 12.44 8.48
CA SER A 118 -23.88 11.83 7.54
C SER A 118 -24.13 10.38 7.93
N GLY A 119 -24.98 10.19 8.93
CA GLY A 119 -25.97 9.11 8.97
C GLY A 119 -25.58 7.67 8.62
N SER A 120 -24.38 7.20 8.95
CA SER A 120 -24.07 5.77 8.99
C SER A 120 -23.11 5.48 10.14
N ARG A 121 -23.61 4.71 11.11
CA ARG A 121 -22.92 4.30 12.32
C ARG A 121 -21.81 3.31 11.95
N TRP A 122 -20.60 3.80 11.74
CA TRP A 122 -19.42 2.94 11.65
C TRP A 122 -18.96 2.57 13.07
N ASN A 123 -19.31 1.37 13.52
CA ASN A 123 -18.64 0.74 14.65
C ASN A 123 -17.27 0.25 14.16
N ALA A 124 -16.28 1.14 14.10
CA ALA A 124 -14.88 0.72 13.97
C ALA A 124 -14.40 0.16 15.31
N HIS A 125 -14.90 -1.03 15.67
CA HIS A 125 -14.24 -1.89 16.64
C HIS A 125 -13.35 -2.82 15.83
N MET A 126 -12.15 -2.34 15.50
CA MET A 126 -11.16 -3.15 14.79
C MET A 126 -10.15 -3.66 15.83
N PRO A 127 -10.09 -4.99 16.08
CA PRO A 127 -9.11 -5.55 16.98
C PRO A 127 -7.72 -5.42 16.35
N VAL A 128 -6.82 -4.74 17.06
CA VAL A 128 -5.38 -4.89 16.85
C VAL A 128 -5.08 -6.36 17.17
N GLN A 129 -4.89 -7.20 16.15
CA GLN A 129 -4.32 -8.53 16.37
C GLN A 129 -2.84 -8.34 16.73
N ALA A 130 -2.58 -8.21 18.03
CA ALA A 130 -1.25 -8.37 18.58
C ALA A 130 -0.81 -9.82 18.32
N GLY A 131 0.07 -10.01 17.34
CA GLY A 131 0.71 -11.30 17.08
C GLY A 131 1.58 -11.71 18.27
N GLN A 132 1.06 -12.55 19.16
CA GLN A 132 1.86 -13.28 20.14
C GLN A 132 2.70 -14.35 19.41
N ARG A 133 3.99 -14.07 19.21
CA ARG A 133 4.97 -15.12 18.93
C ARG A 133 5.23 -15.90 20.22
N ARG A 134 4.72 -17.13 20.32
CA ARG A 134 5.22 -18.11 21.29
C ARG A 134 6.55 -18.65 20.78
N LEU A 135 7.60 -18.46 21.57
CA LEU A 135 8.84 -19.21 21.46
C LEU A 135 8.56 -20.64 21.96
N HIS A 136 8.90 -21.63 21.15
CA HIS A 136 9.16 -23.00 21.57
C HIS A 136 10.55 -23.39 21.10
#